data_AF-A0A2G9YAQ3-F1
#
_entry.id   AF-A0A2G9YAQ3-F1
#
_cell.length_a   1.000
_cell.length_b   1.000
_cell.length_c   1.000
_cell.angle_alpha   90.00
_cell.angle_beta   90.00
_cell.angle_gamma   90.00
#
_symmetry.space_group_name_H-M   'P 1'
#
loop_
_entity.id
_entity.type
_entity.pdbx_description
1 polymer ?
#
loop_
_entity_poly.entity_id
_entity_poly.type
_entity_poly.pdbx_seq_one_letter_code
_entity_poly.pdbx_strand_id
1 'polypeptide(L)'
;MSQEFKKRFPSIYAMVRRFRIDPVSDLIPVRPAAHYSMGGIRTDTDGRTDVENLFACGEVACSGVHGANRLGSNSLLECLVFGNRAGKSAAENK
;
A
#
# COMPACT_ATOMS: atom_id res chain seq x y z
N MET A 1 15.62 -12.33 -25.15
CA MET A 1 14.55 -12.06 -24.15
C MET A 1 14.86 -12.64 -22.75
N SER A 2 15.46 -13.85 -22.63
CA SER A 2 15.65 -14.53 -21.33
C SER A 2 16.50 -13.78 -20.29
N GLN A 3 17.59 -13.13 -20.69
CA GLN A 3 18.48 -12.44 -19.74
C GLN A 3 17.91 -11.11 -19.23
N GLU A 4 17.11 -10.42 -20.05
CA GLU A 4 16.56 -9.11 -19.71
C GLU A 4 15.51 -9.21 -18.59
N PHE A 5 14.66 -10.23 -18.64
CA PHE A 5 13.66 -10.47 -17.59
C PHE A 5 14.34 -10.72 -16.23
N LYS A 6 15.35 -11.59 -16.20
CA LYS A 6 16.13 -11.88 -14.98
C LYS A 6 16.84 -10.63 -14.44
N LYS A 7 17.37 -9.78 -15.33
CA LYS A 7 18.04 -8.53 -14.95
C LYS A 7 17.06 -7.51 -14.35
N ARG A 8 15.88 -7.36 -14.95
CA ARG A 8 14.87 -6.39 -14.52
C ARG A 8 14.09 -6.84 -13.28
N PHE A 9 13.81 -8.15 -13.15
CA PHE A 9 12.99 -8.71 -12.07
C PHE A 9 13.70 -9.89 -11.35
N PRO A 10 14.89 -9.66 -10.77
CA PRO A 10 15.71 -10.74 -10.20
C PRO A 10 14.99 -11.48 -9.07
N SER A 11 14.25 -10.77 -8.22
CA SER A 11 13.50 -11.36 -7.10
C SER A 11 12.34 -12.25 -7.57
N ILE A 12 11.59 -11.79 -8.59
CA ILE A 12 10.49 -12.58 -9.18
C ILE A 12 11.05 -13.82 -9.87
N TYR A 13 12.12 -13.65 -10.66
CA TYR A 13 12.80 -14.77 -11.32
C TYR A 13 13.23 -15.83 -10.30
N ALA A 14 13.91 -15.42 -9.22
CA ALA A 14 14.36 -16.34 -8.18
C ALA A 14 13.20 -17.02 -7.44
N MET A 15 12.12 -16.28 -7.16
CA MET A 15 10.92 -16.82 -6.50
C MET A 15 10.23 -17.89 -7.34
N VAL A 16 9.95 -17.59 -8.61
CA VAL A 16 9.21 -18.50 -9.50
C VAL A 16 10.00 -19.77 -9.78
N ARG A 17 11.32 -19.68 -9.94
CA ARG A 17 12.20 -20.85 -10.15
C ARG A 17 12.16 -21.85 -8.98
N ARG A 18 11.84 -21.43 -7.75
CA ARG A 18 11.65 -22.34 -6.60
C ARG A 18 10.47 -23.28 -6.80
N PHE A 19 9.50 -22.88 -7.61
CA PHE A 19 8.34 -23.71 -7.98
C PHE A 19 8.59 -24.56 -9.23
N ARG A 20 9.85 -24.65 -9.70
CA ARG A 20 10.26 -25.39 -10.92
C ARG A 20 9.56 -24.90 -12.20
N ILE A 21 9.16 -23.63 -12.22
CA ILE A 21 8.60 -22.93 -13.37
C ILE A 21 9.70 -22.04 -13.94
N ASP A 22 9.96 -22.10 -15.24
CA ASP A 22 10.80 -21.14 -15.94
C ASP A 22 9.96 -19.92 -16.35
N PRO A 23 10.11 -18.75 -15.68
CA PRO A 23 9.29 -17.58 -15.98
C PRO A 23 9.54 -16.97 -17.37
N VAL A 24 10.53 -17.48 -18.13
CA VAL A 24 10.80 -17.04 -19.50
C VAL A 24 10.00 -17.85 -20.54
N SER A 25 9.73 -19.12 -20.27
CA SER A 25 9.09 -20.04 -21.23
C SER A 25 7.75 -20.59 -20.77
N ASP A 26 7.52 -20.66 -19.47
CA ASP A 26 6.38 -21.33 -18.86
C ASP A 26 5.33 -20.31 -18.41
N LEU A 27 4.06 -20.72 -18.41
CA LEU A 27 2.98 -19.91 -17.84
C LEU A 27 3.04 -19.94 -16.31
N ILE A 28 2.97 -18.77 -15.69
CA ILE A 28 2.93 -18.63 -14.23
C ILE A 28 1.47 -18.66 -13.78
N PRO A 29 1.05 -19.61 -12.92
CA PRO A 29 -0.32 -19.64 -12.41
C PRO A 29 -0.55 -18.45 -11.46
N VAL A 30 -1.58 -17.67 -11.72
CA VAL A 30 -1.95 -16.49 -10.91
C VAL A 30 -3.42 -16.56 -10.49
N ARG A 31 -3.73 -15.91 -9.37
CA ARG A 31 -5.10 -15.74 -8.86
C ARG A 31 -5.23 -14.39 -8.14
N PRO A 32 -6.44 -13.80 -8.08
CA PRO A 32 -6.68 -12.63 -7.25
C PRO A 32 -6.36 -12.90 -5.78
N ALA A 33 -5.88 -11.87 -5.07
CA ALA A 33 -5.60 -11.89 -3.65
C ALA A 33 -5.95 -10.54 -3.02
N ALA A 34 -6.25 -10.55 -1.71
CA ALA A 34 -6.39 -9.31 -0.95
C ALA A 34 -5.07 -8.52 -1.01
N HIS A 35 -5.15 -7.22 -1.32
CA HIS A 35 -3.96 -6.40 -1.59
C HIS A 35 -3.91 -5.10 -0.79
N TYR A 36 -5.05 -4.42 -0.60
CA TYR A 36 -5.11 -3.14 0.08
C TYR A 36 -6.47 -2.92 0.73
N SER A 37 -6.49 -2.24 1.87
CA SER A 37 -7.71 -1.81 2.55
C SER A 37 -7.94 -0.31 2.36
N MET A 38 -8.98 0.07 1.62
CA MET A 38 -9.38 1.50 1.50
C MET A 38 -10.22 1.99 2.68
N GLY A 39 -10.89 1.06 3.39
CA GLY A 39 -11.61 1.37 4.61
C GLY A 39 -10.67 1.43 5.81
N GLY A 40 -11.20 1.80 6.97
CA GLY A 40 -10.40 1.98 8.18
C GLY A 40 -11.09 2.91 9.18
N ILE A 41 -10.32 3.43 10.11
CA ILE A 41 -10.75 4.44 11.08
C ILE A 41 -11.05 5.73 10.31
N ARG A 42 -12.27 6.26 10.43
CA ARG A 42 -12.66 7.51 9.77
C ARG A 42 -11.82 8.67 10.33
N THR A 43 -11.21 9.44 9.45
CA THR A 43 -10.48 10.65 9.83
C THR A 43 -10.81 11.83 8.94
N ASP A 44 -10.53 13.04 9.42
CA ASP A 44 -10.35 14.18 8.54
C ASP A 44 -8.99 14.10 7.77
N THR A 45 -8.66 15.15 7.02
CA THR A 45 -7.43 15.23 6.23
C THR A 45 -6.15 15.46 7.06
N ASP A 46 -6.31 15.74 8.35
CA ASP A 46 -5.24 15.93 9.33
C ASP A 46 -5.12 14.74 10.29
N GLY A 47 -5.82 13.63 10.00
CA GLY A 47 -5.72 12.37 10.74
C GLY A 47 -6.49 12.34 12.05
N ARG A 48 -7.32 13.35 12.35
CA ARG A 48 -8.15 13.38 13.57
C ARG A 48 -9.33 12.43 13.43
N THR A 49 -9.57 11.64 14.47
CA THR A 49 -10.78 10.81 14.57
C THR A 49 -11.92 11.58 15.26
N ASP A 50 -13.07 10.94 15.42
CA ASP A 50 -14.17 11.42 16.25
C ASP A 50 -13.94 11.22 17.76
N VAL A 51 -12.90 10.48 18.13
CA VAL A 51 -12.45 10.31 19.51
C VAL A 51 -11.33 11.31 19.81
N GLU A 52 -11.52 12.08 20.89
CA GLU A 52 -10.54 13.07 21.33
C GLU A 52 -9.17 12.42 21.61
N ASN A 53 -8.10 13.07 21.14
CA ASN A 53 -6.72 12.62 21.26
C ASN A 53 -6.39 11.27 20.59
N LEU A 54 -7.29 10.75 19.74
CA LEU A 54 -7.04 9.60 18.90
C LEU A 54 -6.86 10.03 17.44
N PHE A 55 -5.76 9.58 16.83
CA PHE A 55 -5.38 9.89 15.46
C PHE A 55 -5.11 8.61 14.68
N ALA A 56 -5.36 8.63 13.36
CA ALA A 56 -5.04 7.53 12.47
C ALA A 56 -4.50 8.06 11.13
N CYS A 57 -3.57 7.32 10.51
CA CYS A 57 -3.00 7.65 9.20
C CYS A 57 -2.47 6.40 8.49
N GLY A 58 -2.31 6.48 7.17
CA GLY A 58 -1.93 5.35 6.32
C GLY A 58 -3.08 4.35 6.12
N GLU A 59 -2.75 3.11 5.76
CA GLU A 59 -3.74 2.08 5.37
C GLU A 59 -4.78 1.73 6.46
N VAL A 60 -4.53 2.06 7.73
CA VAL A 60 -5.51 1.88 8.81
C VAL A 60 -6.59 2.97 8.85
N ALA A 61 -6.38 4.09 8.14
CA ALA A 61 -7.27 5.24 8.13
C ALA A 61 -8.16 5.27 6.88
N CYS A 62 -9.34 5.85 7.04
CA CYS A 62 -10.26 6.20 5.98
C CYS A 62 -10.39 7.72 5.92
N SER A 63 -9.40 8.35 5.29
CA SER A 63 -9.34 9.81 5.06
C SER A 63 -10.25 10.29 3.93
N GLY A 64 -10.86 9.34 3.19
CA GLY A 64 -11.68 9.60 2.01
C GLY A 64 -10.92 9.76 0.68
N VAL A 65 -9.58 9.91 0.70
CA VAL A 65 -8.78 10.15 -0.51
C VAL A 65 -8.83 8.99 -1.52
N HIS A 66 -9.05 7.77 -1.04
CA HIS A 66 -9.12 6.57 -1.87
C HIS A 66 -10.52 6.29 -2.43
N GLY A 67 -11.57 6.88 -1.86
CA GLY A 67 -12.95 6.60 -2.23
C GLY A 67 -13.26 5.10 -2.28
N ALA A 68 -14.00 4.67 -3.30
CA ALA A 68 -14.36 3.26 -3.49
C ALA A 68 -13.21 2.41 -4.08
N ASN A 69 -12.24 3.03 -4.75
CA ASN A 69 -11.17 2.34 -5.46
C ASN A 69 -9.88 3.17 -5.42
N ARG A 70 -8.89 2.67 -4.67
CA ARG A 70 -7.58 3.31 -4.58
C ARG A 70 -6.84 3.20 -5.92
N LEU A 71 -6.38 4.33 -6.45
CA LEU A 71 -5.48 4.38 -7.60
C LEU A 71 -4.08 3.87 -7.22
N GLY A 72 -3.46 3.07 -8.11
CA GLY A 72 -2.13 2.50 -7.93
C GLY A 72 -1.07 3.55 -7.57
N SER A 73 -0.01 3.12 -6.87
CA SER A 73 1.10 3.97 -6.40
C SER A 73 0.80 5.01 -5.30
N ASN A 74 -0.48 5.22 -4.94
CA ASN A 74 -0.82 6.22 -3.91
C ASN A 74 -0.69 5.80 -2.44
N SER A 75 -0.67 4.51 -2.08
CA SER A 75 -0.68 4.07 -0.68
C SER A 75 0.57 4.48 0.10
N LEU A 76 1.76 4.35 -0.48
CA LEU A 76 3.00 4.79 0.19
C LEU A 76 3.06 6.30 0.33
N LEU A 77 2.56 7.04 -0.66
CA LEU A 77 2.46 8.49 -0.60
C LEU A 77 1.44 8.95 0.44
N GLU A 78 0.33 8.22 0.59
CA GLU A 78 -0.64 8.45 1.65
C GLU A 78 0.04 8.36 3.02
N CYS A 79 0.79 7.28 3.30
CA CYS A 79 1.52 7.14 4.55
C CYS A 79 2.45 8.33 4.84
N LEU A 80 3.17 8.84 3.83
CA LEU A 80 4.06 9.99 4.01
C LEU A 80 3.29 11.30 4.24
N VAL A 81 2.28 11.58 3.42
CA VAL A 81 1.53 12.85 3.47
C VAL A 81 0.66 12.92 4.71
N PHE A 82 -0.19 11.92 4.93
CA PHE A 82 -1.13 11.92 6.05
C PHE A 82 -0.43 11.57 7.36
N GLY A 83 0.64 10.78 7.35
CA GLY A 83 1.47 10.55 8.53
C GLY A 83 2.11 11.84 9.05
N ASN A 84 2.65 12.66 8.16
CA ASN A 84 3.19 13.98 8.54
C ASN A 84 2.10 14.93 9.07
N ARG A 85 0.91 14.95 8.46
CA ARG A 85 -0.20 15.79 8.95
C ARG A 85 -0.72 15.33 10.30
N ALA A 86 -1.01 14.04 10.44
CA ALA A 86 -1.45 13.43 11.69
C ALA A 86 -0.45 13.65 12.82
N GLY A 87 0.85 13.46 12.56
CA GLY A 87 1.91 13.70 13.52
C GLY A 87 1.97 15.16 14.01
N LYS A 88 1.83 16.14 13.10
CA LYS A 88 1.76 17.57 13.48
C LYS A 88 0.50 17.88 14.29
N SER A 89 -0.64 17.40 13.82
CA SER A 89 -1.94 17.58 14.46
C SER A 89 -1.97 17.00 15.87
N ALA A 90 -1.36 15.84 16.07
CA ALA A 90 -1.21 15.21 17.39
C ALA A 90 -0.23 15.98 18.31
N ALA A 91 0.83 16.58 17.76
CA ALA A 91 1.79 17.36 18.55
C ALA A 91 1.25 18.74 18.98
N GLU A 92 0.36 19.34 18.19
CA GLU A 92 -0.27 20.63 18.46
C GLU A 92 -1.47 20.55 19.39
N ASN A 93 -2.19 19.41 19.40
CA ASN A 93 -3.25 19.12 20.37
C ASN A 93 -2.63 18.76 21.73
N LYS A 94 -2.42 19.79 22.57
CA LYS A 94 -2.04 19.64 23.98
C LYS A 94 -3.26 19.68 24.88
#